data_AF-A0A937SC84-F1
#
_entry.id   AF-A0A937SC84-F1
#
_cell.length_a   1.000
_cell.length_b   1.000
_cell.length_c   1.000
_cell.angle_alpha   90.00
_cell.angle_beta   90.00
_cell.angle_gamma   90.00
#
_symmetry.space_group_name_H-M   'P 1'
#
loop_
_entity.id
_entity.type
_entity.pdbx_description
1 polymer ?
#
loop_
_entity_poly.entity_id
_entity_poly.type
_entity_poly.pdbx_seq_one_letter_code
_entity_poly.pdbx_strand_id
1 'polypeptide(L)'
;MVTKARLHEMPRGALKIEYEPEVDVLTIFLQEPETLLSYGNEIEPGVILNYAEDGSLSSVEIMDASKRYPSGQLAASSVDEFIDLKMASKLAGIAPVTLRTQAEKGRLWALRLGSRWVTTRERLQQYIDSRARRARV
;
A
#
# COMPACT_ATOMS: atom_id res chain seq x y z
N MET A 1 -27.40 -11.69 20.52
CA MET A 1 -25.98 -11.36 20.73
C MET A 1 -25.30 -11.41 19.38
N VAL A 2 -25.00 -10.25 18.79
CA VAL A 2 -24.26 -10.20 17.52
C VAL A 2 -22.80 -10.08 17.89
N THR A 3 -22.05 -11.16 17.69
CA THR A 3 -20.59 -11.15 17.81
C THR A 3 -20.07 -10.21 16.74
N LYS A 4 -19.80 -8.95 17.10
CA LYS A 4 -19.00 -8.05 16.28
C LYS A 4 -17.70 -8.78 15.99
N ALA A 5 -17.50 -9.17 14.73
CA ALA A 5 -16.20 -9.57 14.26
C ALA A 5 -15.24 -8.45 14.65
N ARG A 6 -14.33 -8.75 15.59
CA ARG A 6 -13.19 -7.87 15.87
C ARG A 6 -12.39 -7.91 14.58
N LEU A 7 -12.57 -6.89 13.73
CA LEU A 7 -11.58 -6.50 12.74
C LEU A 7 -10.28 -6.41 13.51
N HIS A 8 -9.49 -7.47 13.45
CA HIS A 8 -8.16 -7.49 14.02
C HIS A 8 -7.47 -6.25 13.43
N GLU A 9 -6.81 -5.52 14.32
CA GLU A 9 -5.99 -4.37 13.94
C GLU A 9 -5.22 -4.75 12.67
N MET A 10 -5.36 -3.95 11.61
CA MET A 10 -4.52 -4.18 10.44
C MET A 10 -3.08 -4.19 10.95
N PRO A 11 -2.28 -5.24 10.65
CA PRO A 11 -0.88 -5.21 10.98
C PRO A 11 -0.32 -3.88 10.46
N ARG A 12 0.40 -3.16 11.33
CA ARG A 12 1.18 -2.01 10.87
C ARG A 12 2.19 -2.57 9.88
N GLY A 13 2.19 -2.10 8.63
CA GLY A 13 3.04 -2.61 7.55
C GLY A 13 2.71 -4.04 7.14
N ALA A 14 2.05 -4.24 6.00
CA ALA A 14 1.87 -5.58 5.43
C ALA A 14 1.30 -5.58 4.01
N LEU A 15 0.47 -4.58 3.66
CA LEU A 15 -0.05 -4.47 2.30
C LEU A 15 0.77 -3.45 1.52
N LYS A 16 1.70 -3.97 0.72
CA LYS A 16 2.54 -3.20 -0.22
C LYS A 16 2.35 -3.81 -1.61
N ILE A 17 2.25 -2.96 -2.61
CA ILE A 17 2.35 -3.38 -4.00
C ILE A 17 3.64 -2.76 -4.52
N GLU A 18 4.46 -3.55 -5.19
CA GLU A 18 5.75 -3.14 -5.73
C GLU A 18 5.87 -3.64 -7.15
N TYR A 19 6.22 -2.75 -8.08
CA TYR A 19 6.56 -3.14 -9.44
C TYR A 19 8.03 -2.82 -9.68
N GLU A 20 8.81 -3.83 -10.04
CA GLU A 20 10.24 -3.73 -10.35
C GLU A 20 10.45 -3.82 -11.87
N PRO A 21 10.60 -2.69 -12.59
CA PRO A 21 10.67 -2.70 -14.05
C PRO A 21 11.92 -3.39 -14.60
N GLU A 22 12.99 -3.49 -13.81
CA GLU A 22 14.26 -4.11 -14.22
C GLU A 22 14.14 -5.62 -14.44
N VAL A 23 13.29 -6.27 -13.65
CA VAL A 23 13.01 -7.72 -13.72
C VAL A 23 11.59 -8.03 -14.22
N ASP A 24 10.78 -7.00 -14.47
CA ASP A 24 9.38 -7.05 -14.88
C ASP A 24 8.49 -7.91 -13.96
N VAL A 25 8.63 -7.69 -12.66
CA VAL A 25 7.86 -8.39 -11.61
C VAL A 25 6.97 -7.42 -10.86
N LEU A 26 5.68 -7.76 -10.71
CA LEU A 26 4.76 -7.11 -9.79
C LEU A 26 4.58 -7.99 -8.57
N THR A 27 4.93 -7.48 -7.39
CA THR A 27 4.77 -8.18 -6.12
C THR A 27 3.69 -7.49 -5.28
N ILE A 28 2.72 -8.29 -4.82
CA ILE A 28 1.72 -7.88 -3.83
C ILE A 28 2.10 -8.56 -2.52
N PHE A 29 2.67 -7.78 -1.61
CA PHE A 29 2.98 -8.24 -0.26
C PHE A 29 1.73 -8.21 0.61
N LEU A 30 1.51 -9.28 1.36
CA LEU A 30 0.46 -9.42 2.38
C LEU A 30 1.04 -9.42 3.80
N GLN A 31 2.37 -9.42 3.91
CA GLN A 31 3.20 -9.33 5.10
C GLN A 31 4.35 -8.36 4.83
N GLU A 32 5.24 -8.13 5.80
CA GLU A 32 6.42 -7.28 5.57
C GLU A 32 7.31 -7.88 4.46
N PRO A 33 7.87 -7.08 3.54
CA PRO A 33 8.71 -7.58 2.45
C PRO A 33 9.92 -8.41 2.91
N GLU A 34 10.40 -8.17 4.13
CA GLU A 34 11.51 -8.91 4.75
C GLU A 34 11.08 -10.24 5.40
N THR A 35 9.80 -10.63 5.30
CA THR A 35 9.32 -11.89 5.86
C THR A 35 10.02 -13.08 5.20
N LEU A 36 10.54 -14.01 6.01
CA LEU A 36 11.23 -15.20 5.52
C LEU A 36 10.25 -16.14 4.80
N LEU A 37 10.60 -16.45 3.55
CA LEU A 37 9.85 -17.36 2.71
C LEU A 37 10.30 -18.81 2.92
N SER A 38 9.34 -19.73 2.91
CA SER A 38 9.55 -21.17 2.93
C SER A 38 9.58 -21.74 1.51
N TYR A 39 8.54 -21.48 0.72
CA TYR A 39 8.42 -21.97 -0.65
C TYR A 39 7.48 -21.11 -1.49
N GLY A 40 7.64 -21.19 -2.82
CA GLY A 40 6.74 -20.61 -3.81
C GLY A 40 5.96 -21.70 -4.56
N ASN A 41 4.74 -21.39 -4.99
CA ASN A 41 3.91 -22.26 -5.82
C ASN A 41 3.38 -21.48 -7.03
N GLU A 42 3.71 -21.91 -8.25
CA GLU A 42 3.17 -21.34 -9.48
C GLU A 42 1.79 -21.95 -9.76
N ILE A 43 0.75 -21.11 -9.65
CA ILE A 43 -0.65 -21.55 -9.82
C ILE A 43 -1.15 -21.40 -11.25
N GLU A 44 -0.55 -20.48 -12.00
CA GLU A 44 -0.80 -20.18 -13.41
C GLU A 44 0.53 -19.67 -14.00
N PRO A 45 0.76 -19.76 -15.32
CA PRO A 45 2.00 -19.31 -15.93
C PRO A 45 2.35 -17.86 -15.55
N GLY A 46 3.46 -17.70 -14.84
CA GLY A 46 3.98 -16.44 -14.32
C GLY A 46 3.23 -15.86 -13.12
N VAL A 47 2.41 -16.64 -12.41
CA VAL A 47 1.74 -16.22 -11.15
C VAL A 47 2.17 -17.14 -10.02
N ILE A 48 2.90 -16.59 -9.06
CA ILE A 48 3.54 -17.34 -7.97
C ILE A 48 2.96 -16.90 -6.63
N LEU A 49 2.55 -17.87 -5.81
CA LEU A 49 2.16 -17.68 -4.42
C LEU A 49 3.32 -18.03 -3.51
N ASN A 50 3.84 -17.07 -2.74
CA ASN A 50 4.95 -17.28 -1.82
C ASN A 50 4.44 -17.46 -0.38
N TYR A 51 4.84 -18.55 0.26
CA TYR A 51 4.44 -18.91 1.61
C TYR A 51 5.57 -18.69 2.60
N ALA A 52 5.24 -18.15 3.78
CA ALA A 52 6.17 -17.98 4.89
C ALA A 52 6.44 -19.32 5.62
N GLU A 53 7.42 -19.31 6.54
CA GLU A 53 7.77 -20.49 7.35
C GLU A 53 6.61 -21.06 8.19
N ASP A 54 5.66 -20.22 8.59
CA ASP A 54 4.46 -20.64 9.34
C ASP A 54 3.34 -21.20 8.44
N GLY A 55 3.58 -21.28 7.13
CA GLY A 55 2.62 -21.75 6.13
C GLY A 55 1.58 -20.71 5.72
N SER A 56 1.64 -19.48 6.21
CA SER A 56 0.79 -18.37 5.75
C SER A 56 1.25 -17.83 4.39
N LEU A 57 0.32 -17.25 3.62
CA LEU A 57 0.64 -16.61 2.34
C LEU A 57 1.29 -15.25 2.60
N SER A 58 2.53 -15.08 2.13
CA SER A 58 3.34 -13.89 2.35
C SER A 58 3.22 -12.89 1.21
N SER A 59 3.31 -13.36 -0.04
CA SER A 59 3.19 -12.49 -1.22
C SER A 59 2.63 -13.21 -2.45
N VAL A 60 2.17 -12.42 -3.42
CA VAL A 60 1.81 -12.87 -4.78
C VAL A 60 2.71 -12.16 -5.76
N GLU A 61 3.41 -12.91 -6.60
CA GLU A 61 4.26 -12.38 -7.68
C GLU A 61 3.63 -12.63 -9.04
N ILE A 62 3.69 -11.62 -9.90
CA ILE A 62 3.32 -11.70 -11.31
C ILE A 62 4.57 -11.41 -12.14
N MET A 63 5.11 -12.46 -12.76
CA MET A 63 6.23 -12.40 -13.70
C MET A 63 5.78 -11.82 -15.03
N ASP A 64 6.68 -11.16 -15.77
CA ASP A 64 6.35 -10.52 -17.06
C ASP A 64 5.11 -9.61 -16.94
N ALA A 65 5.04 -8.84 -15.85
CA ALA A 65 3.82 -8.08 -15.52
C ALA A 65 3.45 -7.08 -16.62
N SER A 66 4.44 -6.47 -17.28
CA SER A 66 4.24 -5.52 -18.38
C SER A 66 3.57 -6.14 -19.62
N LYS A 67 3.67 -7.46 -19.80
CA LYS A 67 2.98 -8.18 -20.89
C LYS A 67 1.49 -8.35 -20.60
N ARG A 68 1.08 -8.25 -19.33
CA ARG A 68 -0.32 -8.40 -18.88
C ARG A 68 -0.98 -7.05 -18.62
N TYR A 69 -0.21 -6.06 -18.18
CA TYR A 69 -0.70 -4.75 -17.78
C TYR A 69 0.19 -3.62 -18.30
N PRO A 70 -0.36 -2.43 -18.57
CA PRO A 70 0.46 -1.28 -18.96
C PRO A 70 1.47 -0.89 -17.86
N SER A 71 2.76 -0.75 -18.21
CA SER A 71 3.83 -0.42 -17.24
C SER A 71 3.58 0.87 -16.45
N GLY A 72 2.95 1.87 -17.06
CA GLY A 72 2.57 3.11 -16.37
C GLY A 72 1.54 2.88 -15.26
N GLN A 73 0.63 1.93 -15.43
CA GLN A 73 -0.33 1.53 -14.40
C GLN A 73 0.33 0.71 -13.30
N LEU A 74 1.29 -0.15 -13.64
CA LEU A 74 2.06 -0.95 -12.68
C LEU A 74 2.91 -0.05 -11.79
N ALA A 75 3.66 0.89 -12.37
CA ALA A 75 4.44 1.88 -11.63
C ALA A 75 3.55 2.76 -10.73
N ALA A 76 2.36 3.13 -11.19
CA ALA A 76 1.40 3.87 -10.38
C ALA A 76 0.74 3.01 -9.28
N SER A 77 0.75 1.69 -9.41
CA SER A 77 0.26 0.74 -8.40
C SER A 77 1.33 0.38 -7.37
N SER A 78 2.61 0.60 -7.68
CA SER A 78 3.76 0.45 -6.78
C SER A 78 3.79 1.49 -5.65
N VAL A 79 2.63 1.86 -5.14
CA VAL A 79 2.49 2.88 -4.10
C VAL A 79 2.94 2.26 -2.79
N ASP A 80 3.86 2.95 -2.11
CA ASP A 80 4.29 2.70 -0.73
C ASP A 80 3.18 2.19 0.19
N GLU A 81 3.59 1.52 1.28
CA GLU A 81 2.74 1.08 2.40
C GLU A 81 1.51 1.99 2.60
N PHE A 82 0.31 1.42 2.42
CA PHE A 82 -0.92 2.14 2.74
C PHE A 82 -0.98 2.42 4.24
N ILE A 83 -1.11 3.69 4.58
CA ILE A 83 -1.30 4.17 5.94
C ILE A 83 -2.67 4.82 6.07
N ASP A 84 -3.39 4.52 7.15
CA ASP A 84 -4.63 5.21 7.44
C ASP A 84 -4.38 6.69 7.83
N LEU A 85 -5.42 7.52 7.78
CA LEU A 85 -5.27 8.93 8.14
C LEU A 85 -4.90 9.17 9.61
N LYS A 86 -5.05 8.18 10.50
CA LYS A 86 -4.63 8.27 11.89
C LYS A 86 -3.11 8.11 12.00
N MET A 87 -2.53 7.19 11.23
CA MET A 87 -1.08 7.02 11.12
C MET A 87 -0.46 8.23 10.39
N ALA A 88 -1.03 8.63 9.25
CA ALA A 88 -0.58 9.81 8.52
C ALA A 88 -0.60 11.09 9.38
N SER A 89 -1.60 11.23 10.25
CA SER A 89 -1.69 12.34 11.20
C SER A 89 -0.50 12.38 12.16
N LYS A 90 -0.11 11.22 12.72
CA LYS A 90 1.04 11.12 13.62
C LYS A 90 2.35 11.46 12.91
N LEU A 91 2.52 11.00 11.67
CA LEU A 91 3.73 11.25 10.88
C LEU A 91 3.86 12.72 10.49
N ALA A 92 2.76 13.37 10.09
CA ALA A 92 2.77 14.74 9.58
C ALA A 92 2.62 15.82 10.67
N GLY A 93 2.19 15.46 11.89
CA GLY A 93 1.74 16.43 12.89
C GLY A 93 0.49 17.22 12.47
N ILE A 94 -0.34 16.66 11.57
CA ILE A 94 -1.54 17.30 11.05
C ILE A 94 -2.76 16.55 11.58
N ALA A 95 -3.79 17.28 12.05
CA ALA A 95 -5.00 16.65 12.58
C ALA A 95 -5.67 15.72 11.53
N PRO A 96 -6.19 14.53 11.93
CA PRO A 96 -6.77 13.57 10.99
C PRO A 96 -7.95 14.14 10.19
N VAL A 97 -8.77 14.98 10.83
CA VAL A 97 -9.90 15.67 10.18
C VAL A 97 -9.41 16.57 9.05
N THR A 98 -8.28 17.26 9.25
CA THR A 98 -7.66 18.11 8.23
C THR A 98 -7.17 17.26 7.07
N LEU A 99 -6.45 16.17 7.31
CA LEU A 99 -5.99 15.27 6.25
C LEU A 99 -7.17 14.72 5.45
N ARG A 100 -8.26 14.33 6.14
CA ARG A 100 -9.50 13.90 5.49
C ARG A 100 -10.09 14.99 4.60
N THR A 101 -10.22 16.21 5.10
CA THR A 101 -10.72 17.34 4.30
C THR A 101 -9.83 17.61 3.08
N GLN A 102 -8.51 17.46 3.19
CA GLN A 102 -7.61 17.64 2.04
C GLN A 102 -7.72 16.49 1.04
N ALA A 103 -7.96 15.27 1.51
CA ALA A 103 -8.29 14.13 0.66
C ALA A 103 -9.59 14.36 -0.12
N GLU A 104 -10.65 14.77 0.57
CA GLU A 104 -11.95 15.11 -0.05
C GLU A 104 -11.82 16.26 -1.06
N LYS A 105 -10.88 17.19 -0.85
CA LYS A 105 -10.57 18.29 -1.79
C LYS A 105 -9.60 17.89 -2.92
N GLY A 106 -9.16 16.64 -2.97
CA GLY A 106 -8.19 16.14 -3.97
C GLY A 106 -6.77 16.70 -3.81
N ARG A 107 -6.46 17.36 -2.69
CA ARG A 107 -5.14 17.96 -2.42
C ARG A 107 -4.16 17.00 -1.76
N LEU A 108 -4.69 16.03 -1.02
CA LEU A 108 -3.97 14.86 -0.55
C LEU A 108 -4.50 13.67 -1.34
N TRP A 109 -3.63 12.91 -2.00
CA TRP A 109 -4.08 11.67 -2.63
C TRP A 109 -4.42 10.64 -1.55
N ALA A 110 -5.62 10.07 -1.61
CA ALA A 110 -6.07 9.04 -0.68
C ALA A 110 -7.17 8.19 -1.32
N LEU A 111 -7.26 6.93 -0.91
CA LEU A 111 -8.28 5.97 -1.33
C LEU A 111 -9.20 5.63 -0.16
N ARG A 112 -10.42 5.20 -0.49
CA ARG A 112 -11.39 4.72 0.50
C ARG A 112 -11.40 3.19 0.50
N LEU A 113 -10.79 2.60 1.53
CA LEU A 113 -10.80 1.15 1.77
C LEU A 113 -11.84 0.85 2.86
N GLY A 114 -13.01 0.38 2.44
CA GLY A 114 -14.17 0.20 3.31
C GLY A 114 -14.62 1.53 3.95
N SER A 115 -14.60 1.59 5.28
CA SER A 115 -14.97 2.79 6.04
C SER A 115 -13.79 3.74 6.29
N ARG A 116 -12.58 3.39 5.88
CA ARG A 116 -11.35 4.14 6.20
C ARG A 116 -10.79 4.83 4.95
N TRP A 117 -10.25 6.02 5.17
CA TRP A 117 -9.38 6.68 4.21
C TRP A 117 -7.94 6.24 4.45
N VAL A 118 -7.25 5.88 3.37
CA VAL A 118 -5.83 5.53 3.37
C VAL A 118 -5.08 6.39 2.38
N THR A 119 -3.84 6.71 2.69
CA THR A 119 -2.86 7.35 1.79
C THR A 119 -1.56 6.55 1.87
N THR A 120 -0.49 7.04 1.28
CA THR A 120 0.85 6.44 1.43
C THR A 120 1.82 7.46 2.01
N ARG A 121 2.96 7.00 2.53
CA ARG A 121 3.99 7.89 3.10
C ARG A 121 4.49 8.88 2.05
N GLU A 122 4.81 8.41 0.86
CA GLU A 122 5.22 9.26 -0.27
C GLU A 122 4.17 10.34 -0.59
N ARG A 123 2.89 9.96 -0.74
CA ARG A 123 1.82 10.91 -1.08
C ARG A 123 1.57 11.92 0.04
N LEU A 124 1.70 11.50 1.29
CA LEU A 124 1.65 12.39 2.44
C LEU A 124 2.80 13.39 2.42
N GLN A 125 4.03 12.95 2.12
CA GLN A 125 5.20 13.82 2.03
C GLN A 125 5.06 14.85 0.90
N GLN A 126 4.63 14.41 -0.29
CA GLN A 126 4.34 15.30 -1.42
C GLN A 126 3.33 16.40 -1.04
N TYR A 127 2.28 16.03 -0.29
CA TYR A 127 1.31 16.99 0.23
C TYR A 127 1.94 17.99 1.21
N ILE A 128 2.75 17.53 2.17
CA ILE A 128 3.46 18.41 3.13
C ILE A 128 4.35 19.41 2.38
N ASP A 129 5.14 18.94 1.42
CA ASP A 129 6.06 19.77 0.63
C ASP A 129 5.30 20.82 -0.21
N SER A 130 4.16 20.44 -0.77
CA SER A 130 3.28 21.37 -1.49
C SER A 130 2.74 22.48 -0.57
N ARG A 131 2.45 22.14 0.69
CA ARG A 131 1.90 23.05 1.69
C ARG A 131 2.97 24.01 2.20
N ALA A 132 4.19 23.53 2.43
CA ALA A 132 5.33 24.35 2.83
C ALA A 132 5.70 25.38 1.76
N ARG A 133 5.68 25.00 0.47
CA ARG A 133 5.90 25.93 -0.64
C ARG A 133 4.88 27.06 -0.68
N ARG A 134 3.60 26.77 -0.46
CA ARG A 134 2.52 27.78 -0.44
C ARG A 134 2.58 28.73 0.77
N ALA A 135 3.21 28.33 1.87
CA ALA A 135 3.34 29.18 3.05
C ALA A 135 4.52 30.18 2.96
N ARG A 136 5.43 30.00 1.99
CA ARG A 136 6.61 30.86 1.75
C ARG A 136 6.36 31.94 0.69
N VAL A 137 5.19 31.94 0.06
CA VAL A 137 4.75 32.92 -0.94
C VAL A 137 3.70 33.81 -0.29
#